data_AF-A0A7S0FEU3-F1
#
_entry.id   AF-A0A7S0FEU3-F1
#
_cell.length_a   1.000
_cell.length_b   1.000
_cell.length_c   1.000
_cell.angle_alpha   90.00
_cell.angle_beta   90.00
_cell.angle_gamma   90.00
#
_symmetry.space_group_name_H-M   'P 1'
#
loop_
_entity.id
_entity.type
_entity.pdbx_description
1 polymer ?
#
loop_
_entity_poly.entity_id
_entity_poly.type
_entity_poly.pdbx_seq_one_letter_code
_entity_poly.pdbx_strand_id
1 'polypeptide(L)'
;VWQDAVDLRAHGADGEPFVVLFHYTSFSSAAYVMDDRKGANDIFASLIDSRAHFGLGLYATRFEPEQYATKVRALLNDYGDAETNPWAEAPEPAGVEERVQRERGGWADFCIPLLVPASCAFSIHERQTPELAAIGAAPSCDREGRRQHANRDVWVVQLRGAEGQVPHLREHADARVRSRARRLEARRT
;
A
#
# COMPACT_ATOMS: atom_id res chain seq x y z
N VAL A 1 2.36 -11.58 15.17
CA VAL A 1 1.05 -10.92 15.45
C VAL A 1 1.25 -9.41 15.49
N TRP A 2 0.72 -8.72 14.47
CA TRP A 2 0.69 -7.26 14.38
C TRP A 2 0.02 -6.65 15.61
N GLN A 3 0.65 -5.65 16.24
CA GLN A 3 0.07 -4.99 17.42
C GLN A 3 -0.79 -3.78 17.05
N ASP A 4 -0.55 -3.19 15.88
CA ASP A 4 -1.15 -1.92 15.45
C ASP A 4 -1.41 -1.96 13.94
N ALA A 5 -2.49 -1.32 13.48
CA ALA A 5 -2.88 -1.18 12.08
C ALA A 5 -3.33 0.27 11.82
N VAL A 6 -3.08 0.78 10.60
CA VAL A 6 -3.59 2.08 10.18
C VAL A 6 -5.03 1.92 9.72
N ASP A 7 -5.95 2.54 10.45
CA ASP A 7 -7.38 2.48 10.17
C ASP A 7 -7.81 3.62 9.26
N LEU A 8 -8.10 3.30 8.00
CA LEU A 8 -8.55 4.24 6.97
C LEU A 8 -10.06 4.15 6.74
N ARG A 9 -10.80 3.39 7.56
CA ARG A 9 -12.24 3.15 7.36
C ARG A 9 -13.09 4.42 7.44
N ALA A 10 -12.60 5.46 8.13
CA ALA A 10 -13.26 6.76 8.19
C ALA A 10 -13.38 7.49 6.84
N HIS A 11 -12.69 7.00 5.79
CA HIS A 11 -12.79 7.53 4.43
C HIS A 11 -13.84 6.83 3.56
N GLY A 12 -14.49 5.79 4.09
CA GLY A 12 -15.61 5.10 3.44
C GLY A 12 -16.96 5.61 3.90
N ALA A 13 -18.02 5.09 3.28
CA ALA A 13 -19.37 5.29 3.77
C ALA A 13 -19.61 4.51 5.10
N ASP A 14 -20.55 4.99 5.91
CA ASP A 14 -20.94 4.27 7.13
C ASP A 14 -21.40 2.84 6.81
N GLY A 15 -20.76 1.85 7.45
CA GLY A 15 -21.06 0.43 7.24
C GLY A 15 -20.51 -0.16 5.93
N GLU A 16 -19.69 0.58 5.18
CA GLU A 16 -19.03 0.06 3.99
C GLU A 16 -18.10 -1.13 4.32
N PRO A 17 -18.09 -2.19 3.49
CA PRO A 17 -17.07 -3.23 3.59
C PRO A 17 -15.65 -2.65 3.49
N PHE A 18 -14.72 -3.27 4.21
CA PHE A 18 -13.30 -2.92 4.14
C PHE A 18 -12.46 -4.15 3.79
N VAL A 19 -11.28 -3.90 3.26
CA VAL A 19 -10.24 -4.90 2.98
C VAL A 19 -9.04 -4.65 3.89
N VAL A 20 -8.34 -5.73 4.21
CA VAL A 20 -7.05 -5.66 4.92
C VAL A 20 -5.94 -5.74 3.89
N LEU A 21 -5.08 -4.74 3.88
CA LEU A 21 -3.92 -4.66 2.99
C LEU A 21 -2.65 -4.42 3.80
N PHE A 22 -1.51 -4.65 3.17
CA PHE A 22 -0.19 -4.58 3.77
C PHE A 22 0.70 -3.68 2.92
N HIS A 23 1.19 -2.60 3.50
CA HIS A 23 2.17 -1.72 2.86
C HIS A 23 3.57 -2.05 3.37
N TYR A 24 4.46 -2.44 2.46
CA TYR A 24 5.87 -2.69 2.76
C TYR A 24 6.66 -1.40 2.61
N THR A 25 7.51 -1.10 3.59
CA THR A 25 8.22 0.16 3.60
C THR A 25 9.57 0.09 4.32
N SER A 26 10.31 1.19 4.26
CA SER A 26 11.60 1.35 4.93
C SER A 26 11.45 1.65 6.43
N PHE A 27 12.50 1.43 7.21
CA PHE A 27 12.52 1.84 8.63
C PHE A 27 12.18 3.33 8.81
N SER A 28 12.76 4.21 8.00
CA SER A 28 12.53 5.66 8.10
C SER A 28 11.07 6.02 7.86
N SER A 29 10.44 5.40 6.86
CA SER A 29 9.02 5.57 6.58
C SER A 29 8.16 5.02 7.72
N ALA A 30 8.47 3.81 8.21
CA ALA A 30 7.75 3.21 9.32
C ALA A 30 7.86 4.06 10.61
N ALA A 31 9.05 4.57 10.93
CA ALA A 31 9.25 5.45 12.06
C ALA A 31 8.42 6.74 11.97
N TYR A 32 8.25 7.26 10.75
CA TYR A 32 7.36 8.40 10.51
C TYR A 32 5.88 8.03 10.75
N VAL A 33 5.45 6.86 10.29
CA VAL A 33 4.07 6.38 10.49
C VAL A 33 3.77 6.10 11.96
N MET A 34 4.76 5.63 12.71
CA MET A 34 4.64 5.33 14.13
C MET A 34 4.67 6.58 15.03
N ASP A 35 4.76 7.80 14.48
CA ASP A 35 4.70 9.03 15.26
C ASP A 35 3.24 9.34 15.65
N ASP A 36 2.89 9.08 16.91
CA ASP A 36 1.54 9.27 17.49
C ASP A 36 1.01 10.71 17.39
N ARG A 37 1.87 11.68 17.05
CA ARG A 37 1.47 13.08 16.81
C ARG A 37 0.85 13.29 15.44
N LYS A 38 0.89 12.29 14.55
CA LYS A 38 0.42 12.35 13.17
C LYS A 38 -0.98 11.74 13.03
N GLY A 39 -1.84 12.42 12.26
CA GLY A 39 -3.12 11.84 11.84
C GLY A 39 -2.92 10.84 10.69
N ALA A 40 -3.91 9.97 10.45
CA ALA A 40 -3.88 8.96 9.39
C ALA A 40 -3.73 9.59 8.00
N ASN A 41 -4.22 10.81 7.79
CA ASN A 41 -4.01 11.56 6.54
C ASN A 41 -2.56 12.00 6.35
N ASP A 42 -1.89 12.49 7.40
CA ASP A 42 -0.46 12.86 7.32
C ASP A 42 0.40 11.62 7.08
N ILE A 43 0.07 10.52 7.76
CA ILE A 43 0.66 9.20 7.60
C ILE A 43 0.48 8.75 6.15
N PHE A 44 -0.75 8.74 5.64
CA PHE A 44 -1.04 8.31 4.28
C PHE A 44 -0.30 9.16 3.25
N ALA A 45 -0.33 10.50 3.37
CA ALA A 45 0.34 11.41 2.45
C ALA A 45 1.86 11.16 2.40
N SER A 46 2.48 10.80 3.52
CA SER A 46 3.91 10.47 3.58
C SER A 46 4.29 9.16 2.89
N LEU A 47 3.30 8.27 2.68
CA LEU A 47 3.50 6.95 2.10
C LEU A 47 3.15 6.89 0.61
N ILE A 48 2.59 7.95 0.02
CA ILE A 48 2.25 7.99 -1.40
C ILE A 48 3.53 7.85 -2.22
N ASP A 49 3.57 6.84 -3.09
CA ASP A 49 4.70 6.64 -4.00
C ASP A 49 4.57 7.62 -5.19
N SER A 50 5.69 8.28 -5.50
CA SER A 50 5.81 9.16 -6.66
C SER A 50 5.88 8.39 -7.98
N ARG A 51 6.25 7.10 -7.96
CA ARG A 51 6.24 6.21 -9.12
C ARG A 51 4.85 5.61 -9.30
N ALA A 52 3.95 6.42 -9.87
CA ALA A 52 2.55 6.13 -10.07
C ALA A 52 2.25 5.26 -11.32
N HIS A 53 2.87 4.08 -11.46
CA HIS A 53 2.65 3.19 -12.61
C HIS A 53 1.17 2.79 -12.75
N PHE A 54 0.47 2.62 -11.64
CA PHE A 54 -0.95 2.28 -11.56
C PHE A 54 -1.79 3.41 -10.98
N GLY A 55 -1.32 4.65 -11.07
CA GLY A 55 -1.99 5.81 -10.49
C GLY A 55 -1.36 6.26 -9.17
N LEU A 56 -1.77 7.44 -8.73
CA LEU A 56 -1.28 8.09 -7.52
C LEU A 56 -1.93 7.46 -6.30
N GLY A 57 -1.15 7.02 -5.32
CA GLY A 57 -1.69 6.45 -4.10
C GLY A 57 -0.67 5.68 -3.30
N LEU A 58 -1.15 5.01 -2.25
CA LEU A 58 -0.36 4.11 -1.44
C LEU A 58 -0.41 2.70 -2.03
N TYR A 59 0.76 2.13 -2.32
CA TYR A 59 0.88 0.81 -2.90
C TYR A 59 0.88 -0.25 -1.79
N ALA A 60 0.09 -1.29 -1.96
CA ALA A 60 -0.07 -2.33 -0.96
C ALA A 60 -0.37 -3.69 -1.63
N THR A 61 -0.39 -4.74 -0.81
CA THR A 61 -0.76 -6.10 -1.20
C THR A 61 -1.69 -6.70 -0.16
N ARG A 62 -2.50 -7.69 -0.54
CA ARG A 62 -3.28 -8.51 0.40
C ARG A 62 -2.41 -9.49 1.19
N PHE A 63 -1.15 -9.67 0.80
CA PHE A 63 -0.26 -10.68 1.37
C PHE A 63 0.57 -10.16 2.53
N GLU A 64 0.46 -10.83 3.68
CA GLU A 64 1.26 -10.52 4.86
C GLU A 64 2.68 -11.10 4.76
N PRO A 65 3.64 -10.63 5.58
CA PRO A 65 5.05 -11.00 5.45
C PRO A 65 5.33 -12.50 5.52
N GLU A 66 4.58 -13.24 6.33
CA GLU A 66 4.78 -14.70 6.47
C GLU A 66 4.41 -15.48 5.20
N GLN A 67 3.64 -14.87 4.29
CA GLN A 67 3.29 -15.47 3.01
C GLN A 67 4.42 -15.29 1.98
N TYR A 68 5.28 -14.30 2.14
CA TYR A 68 6.46 -14.12 1.31
C TYR A 68 7.63 -14.92 1.87
N ALA A 69 8.30 -15.69 1.01
CA ALA A 69 9.50 -16.44 1.41
C ALA A 69 10.63 -15.51 1.87
N THR A 70 10.75 -14.32 1.27
CA THR A 70 11.79 -13.33 1.59
C THR A 70 11.27 -11.91 1.37
N LYS A 71 11.93 -10.91 1.99
CA LYS A 71 11.61 -9.48 1.78
C LYS A 71 11.69 -9.06 0.30
N VAL A 72 12.66 -9.58 -0.44
CA VAL A 72 12.80 -9.25 -1.86
C VAL A 72 11.64 -9.76 -2.69
N ARG A 73 10.93 -10.81 -2.27
CA ARG A 73 9.71 -11.30 -2.94
C ARG A 73 8.54 -10.34 -2.79
N ALA A 74 8.39 -9.72 -1.62
CA ALA A 74 7.45 -8.61 -1.46
C ALA A 74 7.83 -7.43 -2.37
N LEU A 75 9.12 -7.10 -2.47
CA LEU A 75 9.57 -6.04 -3.38
C LEU A 75 9.38 -6.37 -4.87
N LEU A 76 9.55 -7.62 -5.28
CA LEU A 76 9.29 -8.07 -6.64
C LEU A 76 7.80 -7.95 -6.98
N ASN A 77 6.91 -8.19 -6.01
CA ASN A 77 5.48 -7.99 -6.20
C ASN A 77 5.15 -6.55 -6.58
N ASP A 78 5.80 -5.56 -5.97
CA ASP A 78 5.48 -4.14 -6.15
C ASP A 78 6.33 -3.46 -7.23
N TYR A 79 7.60 -3.85 -7.37
CA TYR A 79 8.62 -3.17 -8.19
C TYR A 79 9.27 -4.05 -9.26
N GLY A 80 8.80 -5.30 -9.44
CA GLY A 80 9.19 -6.16 -10.55
C GLY A 80 8.80 -5.59 -11.91
N ASP A 81 9.34 -6.19 -12.96
CA ASP A 81 8.94 -5.86 -14.32
C ASP A 81 7.53 -6.40 -14.62
N ALA A 82 6.95 -5.98 -15.74
CA ALA A 82 5.58 -6.34 -16.09
C ALA A 82 5.37 -7.87 -16.13
N GLU A 83 6.36 -8.62 -16.62
CA GLU A 83 6.32 -10.08 -16.73
C GLU A 83 6.74 -10.81 -15.43
N THR A 84 7.14 -10.08 -14.38
CA THR A 84 7.69 -10.70 -13.18
C THR A 84 6.63 -11.46 -12.40
N ASN A 85 6.87 -12.76 -12.21
CA ASN A 85 6.12 -13.60 -11.28
C ASN A 85 6.82 -13.60 -9.90
N PRO A 86 6.28 -12.90 -8.89
CA PRO A 86 6.93 -12.83 -7.58
C PRO A 86 6.97 -14.18 -6.86
N TRP A 87 6.14 -15.15 -7.27
CA TRP A 87 6.00 -16.46 -6.64
C TRP A 87 6.77 -17.59 -7.35
N ALA A 88 7.44 -17.29 -8.47
CA ALA A 88 8.26 -18.29 -9.16
C ALA A 88 9.45 -18.72 -8.29
N GLU A 89 9.85 -19.99 -8.32
CA GLU A 89 11.02 -20.46 -7.57
C GLU A 89 12.28 -19.66 -7.97
N ALA A 90 12.52 -19.52 -9.28
CA ALA A 90 13.46 -18.57 -9.86
C ALA A 90 12.66 -17.40 -10.47
N PRO A 91 12.85 -16.16 -10.00
CA PRO A 91 12.13 -15.02 -10.54
C PRO A 91 12.64 -14.67 -11.94
N GLU A 92 11.69 -14.42 -12.84
CA GLU A 92 11.95 -13.99 -14.21
C GLU A 92 11.56 -12.51 -14.40
N PRO A 93 12.23 -11.78 -15.31
CA PRO A 93 13.41 -12.20 -16.08
C PRO A 93 14.67 -12.35 -15.20
N ALA A 94 15.68 -13.08 -15.70
CA ALA A 94 16.94 -13.26 -14.98
C ALA A 94 17.58 -11.91 -14.60
N GLY A 95 18.08 -11.79 -13.36
CA GLY A 95 18.66 -10.55 -12.84
C GLY A 95 17.66 -9.57 -12.20
N VAL A 96 16.35 -9.86 -12.28
CA VAL A 96 15.31 -8.96 -11.72
C VAL A 96 15.41 -8.84 -10.21
N GLU A 97 15.70 -9.94 -9.50
CA GLU A 97 15.83 -9.96 -8.05
C GLU A 97 17.02 -9.11 -7.60
N GLU A 98 18.17 -9.27 -8.22
CA GLU A 98 19.37 -8.49 -7.92
C GLU A 98 19.18 -7.01 -8.23
N ARG A 99 18.48 -6.68 -9.32
CA ARG A 99 18.12 -5.30 -9.67
C ARG A 99 17.22 -4.68 -8.60
N VAL A 100 16.12 -5.35 -8.25
CA VAL A 100 15.16 -4.86 -7.25
C VAL A 100 15.82 -4.75 -5.88
N GLN A 101 16.62 -5.74 -5.46
CA GLN A 101 17.35 -5.68 -4.20
C GLN A 101 18.36 -4.52 -4.15
N ARG A 102 19.05 -4.23 -5.25
CA ARG A 102 20.00 -3.11 -5.34
C ARG A 102 19.29 -1.76 -5.27
N GLU A 103 18.16 -1.61 -5.95
CA GLU A 103 17.45 -0.33 -6.06
C GLU A 103 16.51 -0.04 -4.88
N ARG A 104 15.95 -1.09 -4.29
CA ARG A 104 14.88 -1.03 -3.29
C ARG A 104 15.21 -1.81 -2.02
N GLY A 105 16.46 -2.24 -1.83
CA GLY A 105 16.91 -2.90 -0.61
C GLY A 105 16.52 -2.10 0.63
N GLY A 106 15.86 -2.76 1.59
CA GLY A 106 15.35 -2.15 2.82
C GLY A 106 13.97 -1.51 2.71
N TRP A 107 13.37 -1.41 1.51
CA TRP A 107 12.00 -0.89 1.33
C TRP A 107 10.91 -1.88 1.73
N ALA A 108 11.28 -3.06 2.22
CA ALA A 108 10.39 -4.05 2.82
C ALA A 108 10.91 -4.49 4.19
N ASP A 109 11.62 -3.61 4.91
CA ASP A 109 12.08 -3.90 6.27
C ASP A 109 10.95 -3.88 7.28
N PHE A 110 9.90 -3.12 6.98
CA PHE A 110 8.69 -2.99 7.78
C PHE A 110 7.46 -3.27 6.92
N CYS A 111 6.41 -3.70 7.58
CA CYS A 111 5.10 -3.92 6.98
C CYS A 111 4.05 -3.28 7.87
N ILE A 112 3.14 -2.51 7.26
CA ILE A 112 2.12 -1.74 7.95
C ILE A 112 0.75 -2.29 7.50
N PRO A 113 0.01 -2.94 8.39
CA PRO A 113 -1.36 -3.37 8.08
C PRO A 113 -2.28 -2.16 7.95
N LEU A 114 -3.16 -2.19 6.96
CA LEU A 114 -4.11 -1.14 6.62
C LEU A 114 -5.53 -1.71 6.65
N LEU A 115 -6.47 -1.01 7.27
CA LEU A 115 -7.90 -1.28 7.14
C LEU A 115 -8.50 -0.27 6.17
N VAL A 116 -8.85 -0.70 4.97
CA VAL A 116 -9.15 0.20 3.84
C VAL A 116 -10.58 -0.01 3.36
N PRO A 117 -11.43 1.03 3.24
CA PRO A 117 -12.73 0.93 2.57
C PRO A 117 -12.59 0.33 1.16
N ALA A 118 -13.51 -0.54 0.76
CA ALA A 118 -13.46 -1.17 -0.56
C ALA A 118 -13.53 -0.15 -1.73
N SER A 119 -14.17 1.00 -1.52
CA SER A 119 -14.23 2.11 -2.46
C SER A 119 -12.88 2.82 -2.66
N CYS A 120 -11.97 2.73 -1.68
CA CYS A 120 -10.64 3.33 -1.71
C CYS A 120 -9.55 2.37 -2.18
N ALA A 121 -9.84 1.07 -2.31
CA ALA A 121 -8.87 0.05 -2.68
C ALA A 121 -9.03 -0.37 -4.16
N PHE A 122 -7.94 -0.30 -4.93
CA PHE A 122 -7.93 -0.61 -6.36
C PHE A 122 -6.92 -1.73 -6.64
N SER A 123 -7.40 -2.97 -6.76
CA SER A 123 -6.58 -4.07 -7.29
C SER A 123 -6.32 -3.84 -8.76
N ILE A 124 -5.03 -3.87 -9.16
CA ILE A 124 -4.65 -3.60 -10.56
C ILE A 124 -5.30 -4.58 -11.54
N HIS A 125 -5.68 -5.77 -11.10
CA HIS A 125 -6.28 -6.81 -11.95
C HIS A 125 -7.79 -6.69 -12.09
N GLU A 126 -8.47 -6.10 -11.08
CA GLU A 126 -9.93 -6.06 -11.01
C GLU A 126 -10.48 -4.72 -11.49
N ARG A 127 -9.85 -3.62 -11.09
CA ARG A 127 -10.37 -2.27 -11.35
C ARG A 127 -9.24 -1.24 -11.38
N GLN A 128 -9.22 -0.44 -12.44
CA GLN A 128 -8.28 0.67 -12.58
C GLN A 128 -8.56 1.82 -11.61
N THR A 129 -7.51 2.55 -11.24
CA THR A 129 -7.69 3.84 -10.55
C THR A 129 -8.38 4.83 -11.49
N PRO A 130 -9.03 5.88 -10.96
CA PRO A 130 -9.73 6.88 -11.78
C PRO A 130 -8.82 7.53 -12.84
N GLU A 131 -7.54 7.75 -12.54
CA GLU A 131 -6.60 8.35 -13.49
C GLU A 131 -6.28 7.42 -14.67
N LEU A 132 -6.10 6.13 -14.40
CA LEU A 132 -5.84 5.14 -15.45
C LEU A 132 -7.10 4.87 -16.27
N ALA A 133 -8.26 4.82 -15.62
CA ALA A 133 -9.55 4.72 -16.31
C ALA A 133 -9.80 5.92 -17.25
N ALA A 134 -9.43 7.14 -16.83
CA ALA A 134 -9.61 8.35 -17.64
C ALA A 134 -8.78 8.36 -18.94
N ILE A 135 -7.63 7.67 -18.96
CA ILE A 135 -6.82 7.50 -20.16
C ILE A 135 -7.15 6.21 -20.95
N GLY A 136 -8.16 5.46 -20.51
CA GLY A 136 -8.60 4.23 -21.18
C GLY A 136 -7.68 3.03 -20.97
N ALA A 137 -6.86 3.00 -19.91
CA ALA A 137 -6.05 1.83 -19.60
C ALA A 137 -6.95 0.65 -19.20
N ALA A 138 -6.66 -0.55 -19.73
CA ALA A 138 -7.39 -1.77 -19.39
C ALA A 138 -6.93 -2.31 -18.03
N PRO A 139 -7.78 -2.99 -17.22
CA PRO A 139 -7.35 -3.71 -16.03
C PRO A 139 -6.16 -4.64 -16.33
N SER A 140 -5.28 -4.81 -15.35
CA SER A 140 -3.98 -5.48 -15.47
C SER A 140 -2.95 -4.76 -16.33
N CYS A 141 -3.20 -3.53 -16.82
CA CYS A 141 -2.19 -2.73 -17.49
C CYS A 141 -1.75 -1.53 -16.64
N ASP A 142 -0.48 -1.15 -16.78
CA ASP A 142 0.02 0.10 -16.23
C ASP A 142 -0.34 1.30 -17.11
N ARG A 143 0.10 2.49 -16.68
CA ARG A 143 -0.10 3.76 -17.41
C ARG A 143 0.50 3.77 -18.83
N GLU A 144 1.50 2.92 -19.11
CA GLU A 144 2.11 2.77 -20.44
C GLU A 144 1.41 1.70 -21.29
N GLY A 145 0.35 1.06 -20.76
CA GLY A 145 -0.38 -0.01 -21.42
C GLY A 145 0.30 -1.38 -21.33
N ARG A 146 1.39 -1.52 -20.55
CA ARG A 146 2.07 -2.80 -20.36
C ARG A 146 1.24 -3.71 -19.47
N ARG A 147 0.98 -4.92 -19.95
CA ARG A 147 0.22 -5.93 -19.20
C ARG A 147 1.08 -6.51 -18.09
N GLN A 148 0.53 -6.58 -16.90
CA GLN A 148 1.18 -7.11 -15.72
C GLN A 148 0.91 -8.61 -15.58
N HIS A 149 1.90 -9.33 -15.05
CA HIS A 149 1.83 -10.74 -14.78
C HIS A 149 0.68 -11.05 -13.81
N ALA A 150 -0.12 -12.07 -14.12
CA ALA A 150 -1.38 -12.36 -13.41
C ALA A 150 -1.21 -12.75 -11.93
N ASN A 151 0.01 -13.11 -11.52
CA ASN A 151 0.31 -13.47 -10.13
C ASN A 151 0.81 -12.29 -9.28
N ARG A 152 0.93 -11.09 -9.86
CA ARG A 152 1.20 -9.89 -9.05
C ARG A 152 -0.07 -9.54 -8.27
N ASP A 153 0.09 -9.13 -7.03
CA ASP A 153 -1.00 -8.65 -6.20
C ASP A 153 -0.67 -7.22 -5.77
N VAL A 154 -0.92 -6.27 -6.66
CA VAL A 154 -0.70 -4.86 -6.40
C VAL A 154 -2.04 -4.18 -6.22
N TRP A 155 -2.14 -3.44 -5.13
CA TRP A 155 -3.27 -2.60 -4.79
C TRP A 155 -2.82 -1.16 -4.70
N VAL A 156 -3.58 -0.24 -5.29
CA VAL A 156 -3.43 1.18 -5.06
C VAL A 156 -4.55 1.62 -4.12
N VAL A 157 -4.18 2.17 -2.97
CA VAL A 157 -5.12 2.80 -2.05
C VAL A 157 -5.16 4.28 -2.37
N GLN A 158 -6.37 4.81 -2.57
CA GLN A 158 -6.63 6.23 -2.81
C GLN A 158 -7.68 6.75 -1.85
N LEU A 159 -7.28 7.66 -0.97
CA LEU A 159 -8.21 8.38 -0.11
C LEU A 159 -8.76 9.57 -0.88
N ARG A 160 -10.09 9.67 -0.96
CA ARG A 160 -10.76 10.84 -1.55
C ARG A 160 -10.98 11.87 -0.44
N GLY A 161 -10.72 13.14 -0.74
CA GLY A 161 -11.19 14.25 0.09
C GLY A 161 -12.70 14.42 -0.03
N ALA A 162 -13.27 15.30 0.80
CA ALA A 162 -14.71 15.62 0.82
C ALA A 162 -15.28 16.08 -0.54
N GLU A 163 -14.43 16.57 -1.45
CA GLU A 163 -14.82 17.02 -2.79
C GLU A 163 -14.53 15.98 -3.90
N GLY A 164 -14.18 14.74 -3.55
CA GLY A 164 -13.95 13.66 -4.53
C GLY A 164 -12.62 13.74 -5.27
N GLN A 165 -11.78 14.74 -5.00
CA GLN A 165 -10.39 14.80 -5.48
C GLN A 165 -9.49 13.90 -4.63
N VAL A 166 -8.49 13.27 -5.27
CA VAL A 166 -7.29 12.79 -4.56
C VAL A 166 -6.57 14.06 -4.13
N PRO A 167 -6.60 14.45 -2.85
CA PRO A 167 -6.16 15.78 -2.51
C PRO A 167 -4.66 15.86 -2.76
N HIS A 168 -4.18 16.99 -3.28
CA HIS A 168 -2.82 17.42 -2.96
C HIS A 168 -2.84 17.72 -1.44
N LEU A 169 -2.70 16.66 -0.64
CA LEU A 169 -3.04 16.53 0.79
C LEU A 169 -2.12 17.36 1.70
N ARG A 170 -2.05 18.68 1.50
CA ARG A 170 -1.53 19.63 2.48
C ARG A 170 -2.61 20.23 3.37
N GLU A 171 -3.89 20.05 3.02
CA GLU A 171 -4.99 20.72 3.72
C GLU A 171 -6.03 19.70 4.23
N HIS A 172 -5.97 19.48 5.55
CA HIS A 172 -6.98 18.96 6.47
C HIS A 172 -7.51 17.52 6.33
N ALA A 173 -7.29 16.69 7.36
CA ALA A 173 -8.28 16.40 8.42
C ALA A 173 -7.79 15.31 9.39
N ASP A 174 -8.16 15.42 10.66
CA ASP A 174 -7.63 14.68 11.80
C ASP A 174 -8.31 13.29 11.93
N ALA A 175 -7.68 12.23 11.42
CA ALA A 175 -8.03 10.85 11.75
C ALA A 175 -6.99 10.31 12.73
N ARG A 176 -7.24 10.42 14.03
CA ARG A 176 -6.29 9.95 15.04
C ARG A 176 -6.27 8.42 15.08
N VAL A 177 -5.11 7.83 14.83
CA VAL A 177 -4.81 6.43 15.18
C VAL A 177 -4.94 6.32 16.70
N ARG A 178 -6.03 5.73 17.20
CA ARG A 178 -6.19 5.44 18.63
C ARG A 178 -6.13 3.94 18.85
N SER A 179 -4.96 3.44 19.25
CA SER A 179 -4.84 2.11 19.86
C SER A 179 -3.98 2.05 21.14
N ARG A 180 -3.50 3.16 21.74
CA ARG A 180 -2.60 3.07 22.93
C ARG A 180 -2.80 4.09 24.05
N ALA A 181 -3.93 4.02 24.76
CA ALA A 181 -4.03 4.66 26.09
C ALA A 181 -4.55 3.75 27.23
N ARG A 182 -5.06 2.53 26.97
CA ARG A 182 -5.70 1.72 28.04
C ARG A 182 -4.93 0.49 28.54
N ARG A 183 -3.76 0.16 27.98
CA ARG A 183 -3.02 -1.07 28.37
C ARG A 183 -1.70 -0.87 29.11
N LEU A 184 -1.18 0.37 29.20
CA LEU A 184 -0.01 0.65 30.04
C LEU A 184 -0.39 0.85 31.52
N GLU A 185 -1.62 1.31 31.82
CA GLU A 185 -2.13 1.38 33.19
C GLU A 185 -2.59 0.02 33.72
N ALA A 186 -3.20 -0.82 32.87
CA ALA A 186 -3.64 -2.18 33.25
C ALA A 186 -2.49 -3.21 33.40
N ARG A 187 -1.23 -2.78 33.24
CA ARG A 187 -0.03 -3.56 33.57
C ARG A 187 0.74 -2.96 34.76
N ARG A 188 0.21 -1.91 35.38
CA ARG A 188 0.73 -1.26 36.59
C ARG A 188 -0.19 -1.40 37.81
N THR A 189 -1.35 -2.04 37.66
CA THR A 189 -2.21 -2.57 38.73
C THR A 189 -2.23 -4.09 38.68
#